data_AF-A0A0R3DSK7-F1
#
_entry.id   AF-A0A0R3DSK7-F1
#
_cell.length_a   1.000
_cell.length_b   1.000
_cell.length_c   1.000
_cell.angle_alpha   90.00
_cell.angle_beta   90.00
_cell.angle_gamma   90.00
#
_symmetry.space_group_name_H-M   'P 1'
#
loop_
_entity.id
_entity.type
_entity.pdbx_description
1 polymer ?
#
loop_
_entity_poly.entity_id
_entity_poly.type
_entity_poly.pdbx_seq_one_letter_code
_entity_poly.pdbx_strand_id
1 'polypeptide(L)'
;MLSPAPADAMDDFMRASSSGPLAMTFCTKNSDGSKIEGGASKFCKAHGYDKLVAAVDASFAAAVGKAPANVRPLLKRDQVWFNEMIEEAATTVQEVDEAEIRRNFAATLRQRVPVLNGIAAGFGRAGLNGKWTNTFGAVGITVGDNGAYRVTAELSSNYGSDKHWQCKLGATVKPSGNGWLSGAVDRARPAQSTDAGAPQNKPTEPLSIKLRRQGDTLRLVLVATDEQWDGRDDSGCESLGQITGTYFASGKSDAIDKADTTFVKPTFDCAHPETATDEEICADPELAENDQRLNRAWKALLPRLDETTRHALTEDQRHWVRSQADQFPEFLHPGWEKRTSEMHYTVNARDHLSGLQRERIALLEGFDEKRDGLAGT
;
A
#
# COMPACT_ATOMS: atom_id res chain seq x y z
N MET A 1 16.67 -30.57 28.91
CA MET A 1 17.04 -29.19 28.56
C MET A 1 16.11 -28.78 27.43
N LEU A 2 15.12 -27.94 27.73
CA LEU A 2 14.26 -27.34 26.71
C LEU A 2 15.08 -26.20 26.10
N SER A 3 15.43 -26.30 24.82
CA SER A 3 15.99 -25.16 24.09
C SER A 3 14.98 -24.01 24.16
N PRO A 4 15.42 -22.77 24.45
CA PRO A 4 14.52 -21.63 24.32
C PRO A 4 14.11 -21.53 22.85
N ALA A 5 12.81 -21.32 22.60
CA ALA A 5 12.35 -20.92 21.28
C ALA A 5 13.09 -19.63 20.89
N PRO A 6 13.62 -19.52 19.66
CA PRO A 6 14.10 -18.24 19.18
C PRO A 6 12.95 -17.24 19.28
N ALA A 7 13.25 -16.03 19.76
CA ALA A 7 12.29 -14.95 19.81
C ALA A 7 12.05 -14.47 18.36
N ASP A 8 11.03 -15.04 17.70
CA ASP A 8 10.59 -14.78 16.31
C ASP A 8 9.95 -13.38 16.11
N ALA A 9 10.26 -12.39 16.96
CA ALA A 9 9.59 -11.09 16.90
C ALA A 9 9.98 -10.26 15.65
N MET A 10 11.15 -10.53 15.05
CA MET A 10 11.56 -9.89 13.80
C MET A 10 10.97 -10.57 12.56
N ASP A 11 10.72 -11.89 12.62
CA ASP A 11 10.17 -12.64 11.47
C ASP A 11 8.68 -12.32 11.23
N ASP A 12 7.93 -11.90 12.25
CA ASP A 12 6.51 -11.53 12.11
C ASP A 12 6.30 -10.24 11.30
N PHE A 13 7.16 -9.24 11.47
CA PHE A 13 7.09 -7.97 10.74
C PHE A 13 7.34 -8.13 9.24
N MET A 14 8.10 -9.18 8.90
CA MET A 14 8.54 -9.49 7.55
C MET A 14 7.53 -10.27 6.74
N ARG A 15 6.76 -11.13 7.43
CA ARG A 15 5.76 -11.98 6.80
C ARG A 15 4.73 -11.16 6.05
N ALA A 16 4.22 -11.74 4.96
CA ALA A 16 3.09 -11.20 4.22
C ALA A 16 1.96 -10.85 5.20
N SER A 17 1.44 -9.63 5.18
CA SER A 17 0.38 -9.21 6.10
C SER A 17 -0.84 -10.12 5.97
N SER A 18 -1.12 -10.62 4.76
CA SER A 18 -2.20 -11.56 4.50
C SER A 18 -2.07 -12.94 5.16
N SER A 19 -0.89 -13.27 5.71
CA SER A 19 -0.66 -14.48 6.50
C SER A 19 -1.01 -14.30 7.98
N GLY A 20 -1.15 -13.06 8.45
CA GLY A 20 -1.45 -12.72 9.83
C GLY A 20 -2.93 -12.89 10.24
N PRO A 21 -3.25 -12.69 11.53
CA PRO A 21 -4.62 -12.74 12.02
C PRO A 21 -5.52 -11.68 11.37
N LEU A 22 -6.66 -12.11 10.85
CA LEU A 22 -7.63 -11.22 10.19
C LEU A 22 -8.77 -10.77 11.12
N ALA A 23 -8.89 -11.40 12.30
CA ALA A 23 -9.93 -11.10 13.27
C ALA A 23 -9.54 -9.89 14.12
N MET A 24 -10.47 -8.95 14.28
CA MET A 24 -10.27 -7.77 15.11
C MET A 24 -10.25 -8.15 16.59
N THR A 25 -9.13 -7.92 17.29
CA THR A 25 -8.95 -8.48 18.64
C THR A 25 -9.44 -7.57 19.77
N PHE A 26 -9.65 -6.28 19.53
CA PHE A 26 -9.98 -5.31 20.60
C PHE A 26 -11.25 -5.65 21.38
N CYS A 27 -12.28 -6.23 20.75
CA CYS A 27 -13.48 -6.67 21.46
C CYS A 27 -13.32 -8.00 22.20
N THR A 28 -12.22 -8.72 21.99
CA THR A 28 -11.90 -9.98 22.70
C THR A 28 -10.91 -9.78 23.85
N LYS A 29 -10.47 -8.54 24.08
CA LYS A 29 -9.60 -8.13 25.20
C LYS A 29 -10.42 -7.35 26.25
N ASN A 30 -10.08 -7.53 27.52
CA ASN A 30 -10.48 -6.68 28.63
C ASN A 30 -9.79 -5.31 28.52
N SER A 31 -10.29 -4.33 29.26
CA SER A 31 -9.69 -2.98 29.35
C SER A 31 -8.28 -2.99 29.95
N ASP A 32 -7.88 -4.07 30.63
CA ASP A 32 -6.52 -4.27 31.15
C ASP A 32 -5.61 -5.07 30.18
N GLY A 33 -6.07 -5.30 28.95
CA GLY A 33 -5.33 -6.02 27.91
C GLY A 33 -5.41 -7.55 28.01
N SER A 34 -6.00 -8.12 29.07
CA SER A 34 -6.18 -9.58 29.20
C SER A 34 -7.25 -10.11 28.23
N LYS A 35 -7.08 -11.31 27.67
CA LYS A 35 -8.11 -11.89 26.77
C LYS A 35 -9.35 -12.30 27.57
N ILE A 36 -10.53 -12.12 26.99
CA ILE A 36 -11.79 -12.60 27.54
C ILE A 36 -12.03 -14.01 27.02
N GLU A 37 -12.04 -14.98 27.92
CA GLU A 37 -12.51 -16.32 27.59
C GLU A 37 -14.03 -16.28 27.34
N GLY A 38 -14.46 -16.68 26.14
CA GLY A 38 -15.87 -16.98 25.84
C GLY A 38 -16.77 -15.81 25.41
N GLY A 39 -16.26 -14.62 25.06
CA GLY A 39 -17.10 -13.60 24.40
C GLY A 39 -16.54 -12.17 24.35
N ALA A 40 -17.35 -11.25 23.81
CA ALA A 40 -16.96 -9.84 23.67
C ALA A 40 -16.89 -9.09 25.02
N SER A 41 -16.01 -8.10 25.09
CA SER A 41 -15.80 -7.22 26.24
C SER A 41 -17.05 -6.48 26.67
N LYS A 42 -17.19 -6.25 27.97
CA LYS A 42 -18.31 -5.48 28.54
C LYS A 42 -18.39 -4.10 27.89
N PHE A 43 -17.24 -3.49 27.63
CA PHE A 43 -17.12 -2.23 26.91
C PHE A 43 -17.70 -2.33 25.49
N CYS A 44 -17.25 -3.30 24.69
CA CYS A 44 -17.77 -3.50 23.34
C CYS A 44 -19.27 -3.77 23.32
N LYS A 45 -19.79 -4.61 24.23
CA LYS A 45 -21.22 -4.91 24.34
C LYS A 45 -22.05 -3.67 24.69
N ALA A 46 -21.57 -2.85 25.63
CA ALA A 46 -22.27 -1.64 26.06
C ALA A 46 -22.39 -0.61 24.92
N HIS A 47 -21.40 -0.55 24.03
CA HIS A 47 -21.37 0.38 22.90
C HIS A 47 -21.79 -0.24 21.55
N GLY A 48 -22.10 -1.54 21.54
CA GLY A 48 -22.48 -2.29 20.33
C GLY A 48 -21.34 -2.50 19.31
N TYR A 49 -20.09 -2.34 19.73
CA TYR A 49 -18.92 -2.52 18.86
C TYR A 49 -18.74 -3.99 18.46
N ASP A 50 -19.11 -4.93 19.33
CA ASP A 50 -19.10 -6.36 19.05
C ASP A 50 -19.91 -6.73 17.81
N LYS A 51 -21.10 -6.14 17.66
CA LYS A 51 -21.97 -6.34 16.50
C LYS A 51 -21.40 -5.71 15.23
N LEU A 52 -20.75 -4.56 15.36
CA LEU A 52 -20.11 -3.89 14.22
C LEU A 52 -18.90 -4.68 13.72
N VAL A 53 -18.05 -5.17 14.64
CA VAL A 53 -16.91 -6.05 14.32
C VAL A 53 -17.41 -7.30 13.62
N ALA A 54 -18.41 -7.99 14.17
CA ALA A 54 -18.97 -9.19 13.55
C ALA A 54 -19.54 -8.92 12.14
N ALA A 55 -20.14 -7.74 11.91
CA ALA A 55 -20.63 -7.35 10.59
C ALA A 55 -19.47 -7.09 9.61
N VAL A 56 -18.38 -6.44 10.05
CA VAL A 56 -17.18 -6.23 9.24
C VAL A 56 -16.56 -7.58 8.86
N ASP A 57 -16.37 -8.48 9.84
CA ASP A 57 -15.80 -9.82 9.62
C ASP A 57 -16.63 -10.63 8.62
N ALA A 58 -17.97 -10.61 8.75
CA ALA A 58 -18.86 -11.31 7.83
C ALA A 58 -18.79 -10.74 6.40
N SER A 59 -18.81 -9.42 6.25
CA SER A 59 -18.66 -8.76 4.94
C SER A 59 -17.29 -9.01 4.32
N PHE A 60 -16.23 -9.03 5.12
CA PHE A 60 -14.88 -9.34 4.65
C PHE A 60 -14.76 -10.79 4.19
N ALA A 61 -15.27 -11.75 4.96
CA ALA A 61 -15.30 -13.16 4.57
C ALA A 61 -16.03 -13.37 3.24
N ALA A 62 -17.17 -12.68 3.04
CA ALA A 62 -17.90 -12.71 1.77
C ALA A 62 -17.10 -12.10 0.61
N ALA A 63 -16.37 -11.01 0.83
CA ALA A 63 -15.51 -10.39 -0.18
C ALA A 63 -14.33 -11.30 -0.57
N VAL A 64 -13.60 -11.83 0.42
CA VAL A 64 -12.48 -12.76 0.18
C VAL A 64 -12.94 -14.03 -0.53
N GLY A 65 -14.12 -14.55 -0.20
CA GLY A 65 -14.70 -15.72 -0.86
C GLY A 65 -14.95 -15.53 -2.37
N LYS A 66 -15.09 -14.28 -2.84
CA LYS A 66 -15.26 -13.94 -4.25
C LYS A 66 -13.97 -13.49 -4.95
N ALA A 67 -12.95 -13.09 -4.18
CA ALA A 67 -11.72 -12.56 -4.73
C ALA A 67 -10.95 -13.63 -5.54
N PRO A 68 -10.41 -13.28 -6.72
CA PRO A 68 -9.48 -14.14 -7.45
C PRO A 68 -8.27 -14.54 -6.59
N ALA A 69 -7.70 -15.72 -6.85
CA ALA A 69 -6.64 -16.28 -6.00
C ALA A 69 -5.43 -15.35 -5.80
N ASN A 70 -4.99 -14.67 -6.87
CA ASN A 70 -3.89 -13.70 -6.86
C ASN A 70 -4.27 -12.34 -6.26
N VAL A 71 -5.56 -12.09 -6.00
CA VAL A 71 -6.06 -10.84 -5.39
C VAL A 71 -6.38 -11.02 -3.90
N ARG A 72 -6.66 -12.26 -3.46
CA ARG A 72 -6.95 -12.57 -2.05
C ARG A 72 -5.89 -12.07 -1.07
N PRO A 73 -4.57 -12.23 -1.31
CA PRO A 73 -3.57 -11.70 -0.40
C PRO A 73 -3.67 -10.17 -0.25
N LEU A 74 -3.86 -9.46 -1.36
CA LEU A 74 -3.97 -8.00 -1.33
C LEU A 74 -5.22 -7.52 -0.58
N LEU A 75 -6.36 -8.20 -0.74
CA LEU A 75 -7.58 -7.85 0.01
C LEU A 75 -7.43 -8.17 1.50
N LYS A 76 -6.73 -9.26 1.84
CA LYS A 76 -6.40 -9.58 3.24
C LYS A 76 -5.48 -8.54 3.86
N ARG A 77 -4.42 -8.12 3.16
CA ARG A 77 -3.54 -7.02 3.56
C ARG A 77 -4.33 -5.74 3.82
N ASP A 78 -5.24 -5.37 2.92
CA ASP A 78 -6.12 -4.20 3.10
C ASP A 78 -6.96 -4.29 4.40
N GLN A 79 -7.44 -5.48 4.75
CA GLN A 79 -8.17 -5.69 6.00
C GLN A 79 -7.26 -5.71 7.22
N VAL A 80 -6.01 -6.20 7.12
CA VAL A 80 -5.04 -6.10 8.22
C VAL A 80 -4.73 -4.64 8.53
N TRP A 81 -4.46 -3.82 7.52
CA TRP A 81 -4.25 -2.38 7.71
C TRP A 81 -5.48 -1.69 8.30
N PHE A 82 -6.70 -2.10 7.90
CA PHE A 82 -7.92 -1.64 8.57
C PHE A 82 -7.93 -2.01 10.07
N ASN A 83 -7.59 -3.26 10.39
CA ASN A 83 -7.58 -3.74 11.76
C ASN A 83 -6.55 -2.98 12.61
N GLU A 84 -5.35 -2.73 12.09
CA GLU A 84 -4.30 -1.94 12.76
C GLU A 84 -4.79 -0.51 13.07
N MET A 85 -5.40 0.17 12.09
CA MET A 85 -6.02 1.49 12.34
C MET A 85 -7.07 1.45 13.45
N ILE A 86 -7.90 0.41 13.44
CA ILE A 86 -8.96 0.26 14.44
C ILE A 86 -8.39 -0.09 15.82
N GLU A 87 -7.33 -0.89 15.91
CA GLU A 87 -6.70 -1.21 17.18
C GLU A 87 -6.09 0.05 17.83
N GLU A 88 -5.42 0.90 17.05
CA GLU A 88 -4.93 2.21 17.52
C GLU A 88 -6.08 3.13 17.95
N ALA A 89 -7.13 3.23 17.13
CA ALA A 89 -8.29 4.05 17.45
C ALA A 89 -9.04 3.54 18.70
N ALA A 90 -9.10 2.22 18.91
CA ALA A 90 -9.74 1.61 20.06
C ALA A 90 -9.00 1.90 21.37
N THR A 91 -7.67 1.98 21.33
CA THR A 91 -6.85 2.40 22.49
C THR A 91 -7.21 3.84 22.88
N THR A 92 -7.24 4.75 21.90
CA THR A 92 -7.65 6.14 22.14
C THR A 92 -9.06 6.26 22.72
N VAL A 93 -10.02 5.51 22.15
CA VAL A 93 -11.41 5.50 22.62
C VAL A 93 -11.51 5.13 24.10
N GLN A 94 -10.69 4.19 24.56
CA GLN A 94 -10.68 3.74 25.96
C GLN A 94 -9.97 4.72 26.89
N GLU A 95 -8.89 5.36 26.44
CA GLU A 95 -8.09 6.28 27.26
C GLU A 95 -8.77 7.65 27.46
N VAL A 96 -9.34 8.21 26.40
CA VAL A 96 -9.95 9.55 26.43
C VAL A 96 -11.42 9.50 26.89
N ASP A 97 -12.13 8.43 26.54
CA ASP A 97 -13.55 8.19 26.86
C ASP A 97 -14.49 9.38 26.54
N GLU A 98 -14.29 10.01 25.38
CA GLU A 98 -15.15 11.10 24.89
C GLU A 98 -16.25 10.62 23.93
N ALA A 99 -17.42 11.24 24.04
CA ALA A 99 -18.59 10.86 23.24
C ALA A 99 -18.38 11.04 21.73
N GLU A 100 -17.60 12.05 21.33
CA GLU A 100 -17.27 12.29 19.92
C GLU A 100 -16.35 11.20 19.37
N ILE A 101 -15.27 10.89 20.07
CA ILE A 101 -14.32 9.82 19.70
C ILE A 101 -15.06 8.48 19.59
N ARG A 102 -15.93 8.14 20.55
CA ARG A 102 -16.77 6.93 20.49
C ARG A 102 -17.69 6.89 19.27
N ARG A 103 -18.26 8.03 18.86
CA ARG A 103 -19.12 8.13 17.66
C ARG A 103 -18.31 7.97 16.37
N ASN A 104 -17.16 8.61 16.28
CA ASN A 104 -16.28 8.54 15.11
C ASN A 104 -15.77 7.11 14.91
N PHE A 105 -15.32 6.46 15.99
CA PHE A 105 -14.93 5.06 15.98
C PHE A 105 -16.05 4.12 15.49
N ALA A 106 -17.27 4.30 16.01
CA ALA A 106 -18.43 3.54 15.57
C ALA A 106 -18.76 3.79 14.09
N ALA A 107 -18.59 5.02 13.60
CA ALA A 107 -18.81 5.38 12.22
C ALA A 107 -17.80 4.70 11.28
N THR A 108 -16.51 4.66 11.65
CA THR A 108 -15.47 3.97 10.88
C THR A 108 -15.80 2.48 10.71
N LEU A 109 -16.16 1.79 11.80
CA LEU A 109 -16.57 0.38 11.75
C LEU A 109 -17.82 0.18 10.86
N ARG A 110 -18.84 1.05 11.01
CA ARG A 110 -20.06 0.98 10.18
C ARG A 110 -19.77 1.22 8.70
N GLN A 111 -18.87 2.14 8.38
CA GLN A 111 -18.53 2.51 7.01
C GLN A 111 -17.75 1.40 6.28
N ARG A 112 -16.99 0.59 7.00
CA ARG A 112 -16.22 -0.52 6.40
C ARG A 112 -17.13 -1.61 5.80
N VAL A 113 -18.29 -1.89 6.41
CA VAL A 113 -19.26 -2.88 5.93
C VAL A 113 -19.72 -2.64 4.48
N PRO A 114 -20.29 -1.47 4.11
CA PRO A 114 -20.69 -1.20 2.73
C PRO A 114 -19.50 -1.12 1.77
N VAL A 115 -18.30 -0.73 2.24
CA VAL A 115 -17.08 -0.79 1.42
C VAL A 115 -16.78 -2.23 1.01
N LEU A 116 -16.70 -3.15 1.97
CA LEU A 116 -16.44 -4.57 1.73
C LEU A 116 -17.52 -5.23 0.86
N ASN A 117 -18.79 -4.91 1.11
CA ASN A 117 -19.90 -5.39 0.28
C ASN A 117 -19.80 -4.85 -1.16
N GLY A 118 -19.38 -3.59 -1.33
CA GLY A 118 -19.11 -2.99 -2.63
C GLY A 118 -17.97 -3.71 -3.35
N ILE A 119 -16.87 -3.99 -2.66
CA ILE A 119 -15.73 -4.76 -3.19
C ILE A 119 -16.19 -6.14 -3.65
N ALA A 120 -16.94 -6.86 -2.81
CA ALA A 120 -17.50 -8.17 -3.15
C ALA A 120 -18.42 -8.14 -4.38
N ALA A 121 -19.04 -6.99 -4.68
CA ALA A 121 -19.90 -6.81 -5.85
C ALA A 121 -19.15 -6.31 -7.10
N GLY A 122 -17.90 -5.83 -6.95
CA GLY A 122 -17.11 -5.27 -8.04
C GLY A 122 -16.10 -6.24 -8.67
N PHE A 123 -15.83 -7.40 -8.06
CA PHE A 123 -15.01 -8.44 -8.71
C PHE A 123 -15.60 -8.87 -10.06
N GLY A 124 -14.73 -9.03 -11.08
CA GLY A 124 -15.13 -9.32 -12.46
C GLY A 124 -15.66 -8.13 -13.26
N ARG A 125 -15.68 -6.91 -12.71
CA ARG A 125 -16.11 -5.70 -13.43
C ARG A 125 -15.15 -5.35 -14.57
N ALA A 126 -15.65 -4.96 -15.72
CA ALA A 126 -14.82 -4.49 -16.85
C ALA A 126 -14.42 -3.01 -16.70
N GLY A 127 -13.39 -2.59 -17.45
CA GLY A 127 -12.98 -1.18 -17.51
C GLY A 127 -12.34 -0.57 -16.25
N LEU A 128 -12.11 0.73 -16.28
CA LEU A 128 -11.62 1.58 -15.19
C LEU A 128 -12.74 2.43 -14.60
N ASN A 129 -13.75 2.79 -15.39
CA ASN A 129 -14.79 3.72 -14.97
C ASN A 129 -15.57 3.20 -13.75
N GLY A 130 -15.74 4.09 -12.76
CA GLY A 130 -16.48 3.83 -11.54
C GLY A 130 -15.63 4.05 -10.28
N LYS A 131 -16.16 3.55 -9.16
CA LYS A 131 -15.53 3.68 -7.84
C LYS A 131 -14.58 2.52 -7.57
N TRP A 132 -13.44 2.86 -7.00
CA TRP A 132 -12.42 1.94 -6.48
C TRP A 132 -12.17 2.30 -5.02
N THR A 133 -11.99 1.31 -4.15
CA THR A 133 -11.91 1.53 -2.71
C THR A 133 -10.84 0.65 -2.08
N ASN A 134 -10.26 1.15 -0.99
CA ASN A 134 -9.40 0.41 -0.08
C ASN A 134 -9.74 0.84 1.36
N THR A 135 -8.92 0.48 2.33
CA THR A 135 -9.09 0.85 3.73
C THR A 135 -8.95 2.35 4.00
N PHE A 136 -8.09 3.05 3.25
CA PHE A 136 -7.84 4.47 3.43
C PHE A 136 -8.89 5.37 2.78
N GLY A 137 -9.64 4.87 1.79
CA GLY A 137 -10.71 5.64 1.18
C GLY A 137 -11.11 5.16 -0.21
N ALA A 138 -11.37 6.12 -1.10
CA ALA A 138 -11.91 5.85 -2.42
C ALA A 138 -11.26 6.68 -3.53
N VAL A 139 -11.20 6.07 -4.71
CA VAL A 139 -10.83 6.69 -5.98
C VAL A 139 -12.00 6.57 -6.94
N GLY A 140 -12.45 7.69 -7.49
CA GLY A 140 -13.40 7.74 -8.60
C GLY A 140 -12.65 7.89 -9.92
N ILE A 141 -13.02 7.09 -10.91
CA ILE A 141 -12.54 7.24 -12.28
C ILE A 141 -13.73 7.49 -13.19
N THR A 142 -13.66 8.55 -13.99
CA THR A 142 -14.61 8.83 -15.05
C THR A 142 -13.91 8.95 -16.40
N VAL A 143 -14.53 8.40 -17.44
CA VAL A 143 -14.03 8.53 -18.82
C VAL A 143 -14.03 10.01 -19.23
N GLY A 144 -12.92 10.48 -19.79
CA GLY A 144 -12.80 11.78 -20.44
C GLY A 144 -12.58 11.66 -21.96
N ASP A 145 -12.28 12.77 -22.61
CA ASP A 145 -12.07 12.80 -24.07
C ASP A 145 -10.73 12.18 -24.48
N ASN A 146 -10.68 11.64 -25.72
CA ASN A 146 -9.44 11.17 -26.37
C ASN A 146 -8.65 10.12 -25.55
N GLY A 147 -9.35 9.22 -24.87
CA GLY A 147 -8.73 8.16 -24.06
C GLY A 147 -8.12 8.65 -22.74
N ALA A 148 -8.40 9.89 -22.34
CA ALA A 148 -8.07 10.39 -21.01
C ALA A 148 -9.09 9.91 -19.98
N TYR A 149 -8.66 9.85 -18.73
CA TYR A 149 -9.54 9.59 -17.58
C TYR A 149 -9.39 10.70 -16.56
N ARG A 150 -10.51 11.11 -16.00
CA ARG A 150 -10.55 11.98 -14.83
C ARG A 150 -10.52 11.10 -13.58
N VAL A 151 -9.56 11.40 -12.70
CA VAL A 151 -9.35 10.70 -11.44
C VAL A 151 -9.65 11.66 -10.31
N THR A 152 -10.42 11.21 -9.32
CA THR A 152 -10.58 11.90 -8.04
C THR A 152 -10.27 10.92 -6.92
N ALA A 153 -9.48 11.32 -5.93
CA ALA A 153 -9.28 10.53 -4.73
C ALA A 153 -9.73 11.30 -3.49
N GLU A 154 -10.43 10.61 -2.61
CA GLU A 154 -10.84 11.10 -1.29
C GLU A 154 -10.47 10.02 -0.27
N LEU A 155 -9.43 10.31 0.50
CA LEU A 155 -8.87 9.43 1.52
C LEU A 155 -9.07 10.07 2.89
N SER A 156 -9.40 9.24 3.87
CA SER A 156 -9.59 9.63 5.25
C SER A 156 -9.23 8.43 6.13
N SER A 157 -7.98 8.43 6.59
CA SER A 157 -7.51 7.47 7.59
C SER A 157 -7.67 8.06 8.98
N ASN A 158 -8.07 7.22 9.93
CA ASN A 158 -8.31 7.64 11.30
C ASN A 158 -7.81 6.53 12.25
N TYR A 159 -6.68 6.80 12.89
CA TYR A 159 -6.04 5.95 13.89
C TYR A 159 -6.45 6.36 15.32
N GLY A 160 -7.44 7.25 15.46
CA GLY A 160 -7.85 7.87 16.71
C GLY A 160 -7.30 9.29 16.89
N SER A 161 -7.79 9.99 17.93
CA SER A 161 -7.29 11.29 18.40
C SER A 161 -6.96 12.27 17.26
N ASP A 162 -5.73 12.78 17.26
CA ASP A 162 -5.07 13.67 16.31
C ASP A 162 -4.30 12.90 15.22
N LYS A 163 -4.36 11.57 15.20
CA LYS A 163 -3.69 10.70 14.23
C LYS A 163 -4.62 10.37 13.07
N HIS A 164 -4.84 11.35 12.22
CA HIS A 164 -5.65 11.20 11.01
C HIS A 164 -4.98 11.87 9.83
N TRP A 165 -5.20 11.32 8.63
CA TRP A 165 -4.85 12.00 7.39
C TRP A 165 -6.07 12.10 6.48
N GLN A 166 -6.31 13.32 6.01
CA GLN A 166 -7.26 13.58 4.94
C GLN A 166 -6.51 13.93 3.66
N CYS A 167 -7.01 13.42 2.55
CA CYS A 167 -6.47 13.77 1.24
C CYS A 167 -7.58 13.85 0.19
N LYS A 168 -7.63 15.00 -0.49
CA LYS A 168 -8.48 15.22 -1.65
C LYS A 168 -7.60 15.66 -2.82
N LEU A 169 -7.59 14.84 -3.87
CA LEU A 169 -6.86 15.15 -5.08
C LEU A 169 -7.70 14.87 -6.32
N GLY A 170 -7.33 15.56 -7.40
CA GLY A 170 -7.82 15.30 -8.73
C GLY A 170 -6.65 15.21 -9.70
N ALA A 171 -6.76 14.38 -10.74
CA ALA A 171 -5.85 14.41 -11.87
C ALA A 171 -6.56 14.08 -13.19
N THR A 172 -5.98 14.49 -14.31
CA THR A 172 -6.34 13.95 -15.63
C THR A 172 -5.21 13.07 -16.12
N VAL A 173 -5.48 11.78 -16.32
CA VAL A 173 -4.47 10.81 -16.73
C VAL A 173 -4.68 10.34 -18.16
N LYS A 174 -3.59 10.05 -18.86
CA LYS A 174 -3.58 9.60 -20.26
C LYS A 174 -2.63 8.40 -20.44
N PRO A 175 -2.81 7.58 -21.48
CA PRO A 175 -1.89 6.48 -21.78
C PRO A 175 -0.44 6.92 -21.83
N SER A 176 0.44 6.18 -21.15
CA SER A 176 1.87 6.50 -21.00
C SER A 176 2.80 5.30 -21.28
N GLY A 177 2.25 4.16 -21.71
CA GLY A 177 2.99 2.93 -22.03
C GLY A 177 2.79 1.81 -21.00
N ASN A 178 3.00 0.55 -21.42
CA ASN A 178 2.90 -0.65 -20.58
C ASN A 178 1.63 -0.72 -19.71
N GLY A 179 0.48 -0.32 -20.26
CA GLY A 179 -0.80 -0.32 -19.55
C GLY A 179 -0.96 0.80 -18.50
N TRP A 180 0.05 1.65 -18.28
CA TRP A 180 -0.02 2.77 -17.35
C TRP A 180 -0.73 3.98 -17.96
N LEU A 181 -1.60 4.58 -17.16
CA LEU A 181 -2.13 5.93 -17.35
C LEU A 181 -1.37 6.86 -16.41
N SER A 182 -0.92 8.01 -16.91
CA SER A 182 -0.15 8.99 -16.14
C SER A 182 -0.67 10.40 -16.33
N GLY A 183 -0.52 11.25 -15.32
CA GLY A 183 -0.93 12.64 -15.35
C GLY A 183 -0.30 13.46 -14.23
N ALA A 184 -0.62 14.74 -14.22
CA ALA A 184 -0.30 15.65 -13.12
C ALA A 184 -1.53 15.81 -12.21
N VAL A 185 -1.27 15.90 -10.90
CA VAL A 185 -2.28 16.25 -9.91
C VAL A 185 -2.67 17.73 -10.08
N ASP A 186 -3.97 18.01 -10.01
CA ASP A 186 -4.51 19.36 -10.05
C ASP A 186 -4.01 20.14 -8.85
N ARG A 187 -3.59 21.39 -9.07
CA ARG A 187 -3.24 22.29 -7.98
C ARG A 187 -4.50 22.75 -7.25
N ALA A 188 -4.56 22.48 -5.95
CA ALA A 188 -5.62 22.94 -5.05
C ALA A 188 -5.50 24.43 -4.71
N ARG A 189 -4.30 25.04 -4.85
CA ARG A 189 -4.09 26.49 -4.71
C ARG A 189 -3.73 27.16 -6.05
N PRO A 190 -4.33 28.31 -6.41
CA PRO A 190 -3.89 29.08 -7.56
C PRO A 190 -2.46 29.62 -7.36
N ALA A 191 -1.69 29.69 -8.44
CA ALA A 191 -0.35 30.26 -8.45
C ALA A 191 -0.42 31.80 -8.30
N GLN A 192 -0.75 32.33 -7.12
CA GLN A 192 -0.48 33.72 -6.71
C GLN A 192 -0.90 33.96 -5.24
N SER A 193 0.08 34.20 -4.38
CA SER A 193 -0.05 35.21 -3.33
C SER A 193 1.12 36.16 -3.56
N THR A 194 0.82 37.44 -3.69
CA THR A 194 1.80 38.54 -3.75
C THR A 194 2.16 38.99 -2.34
N ASP A 195 2.18 38.08 -1.36
CA ASP A 195 2.62 38.41 -0.01
C ASP A 195 4.13 38.58 -0.02
N ALA A 196 4.56 39.84 0.08
CA ALA A 196 5.95 40.22 0.29
C ALA A 196 6.43 39.66 1.63
N GLY A 197 6.85 38.40 1.64
CA GLY A 197 7.36 37.71 2.83
C GLY A 197 7.20 36.18 2.84
N ALA A 198 6.43 35.58 1.92
CA ALA A 198 6.34 34.12 1.84
C ALA A 198 7.63 33.52 1.24
N PRO A 199 8.15 32.38 1.77
CA PRO A 199 9.32 31.72 1.20
C PRO A 199 9.11 31.43 -0.29
N GLN A 200 10.02 31.90 -1.14
CA GLN A 200 9.92 31.87 -2.60
C GLN A 200 10.10 30.49 -3.26
N ASN A 201 9.97 29.39 -2.53
CA ASN A 201 10.25 28.06 -3.07
C ASN A 201 8.97 27.26 -3.23
N LYS A 202 8.14 27.65 -4.20
CA LYS A 202 7.06 26.79 -4.70
C LYS A 202 7.69 25.67 -5.55
N PRO A 203 7.20 24.43 -5.46
CA PRO A 203 7.62 23.36 -6.36
C PRO A 203 7.35 23.79 -7.80
N THR A 204 8.37 23.66 -8.64
CA THR A 204 8.27 24.10 -10.03
C THR A 204 7.32 23.20 -10.83
N GLU A 205 7.21 21.93 -10.42
CA GLU A 205 6.43 20.90 -11.11
C GLU A 205 5.30 20.34 -10.22
N PRO A 206 4.12 20.07 -10.79
CA PRO A 206 3.03 19.42 -10.06
C PRO A 206 3.39 17.96 -9.71
N LEU A 207 2.77 17.43 -8.66
CA LEU A 207 2.86 16.00 -8.32
C LEU A 207 2.44 15.14 -9.51
N SER A 208 3.17 14.06 -9.76
CA SER A 208 2.79 13.10 -10.79
C SER A 208 2.00 11.95 -10.18
N ILE A 209 1.00 11.47 -10.91
CA ILE A 209 0.21 10.31 -10.52
C ILE A 209 0.09 9.36 -11.69
N LYS A 210 0.21 8.08 -11.38
CA LYS A 210 0.08 6.98 -12.35
C LYS A 210 -0.91 5.96 -11.82
N LEU A 211 -1.67 5.35 -12.73
CA LEU A 211 -2.52 4.23 -12.39
C LEU A 211 -2.51 3.16 -13.48
N ARG A 212 -2.64 1.91 -13.04
CA ARG A 212 -2.74 0.75 -13.92
C ARG A 212 -3.69 -0.25 -13.31
N ARG A 213 -4.57 -0.80 -14.14
CA ARG A 213 -5.40 -1.94 -13.76
C ARG A 213 -4.60 -3.22 -13.94
N GLN A 214 -4.78 -4.17 -13.02
CA GLN A 214 -4.17 -5.50 -13.08
C GLN A 214 -5.19 -6.52 -12.57
N GLY A 215 -5.79 -7.30 -13.48
CA GLY A 215 -6.93 -8.16 -13.16
C GLY A 215 -8.08 -7.37 -12.53
N ASP A 216 -8.44 -7.69 -11.29
CA ASP A 216 -9.53 -7.04 -10.54
C ASP A 216 -9.08 -5.94 -9.57
N THR A 217 -7.80 -5.55 -9.60
CA THR A 217 -7.27 -4.45 -8.81
C THR A 217 -6.88 -3.26 -9.68
N LEU A 218 -6.92 -2.08 -9.05
CA LEU A 218 -6.36 -0.84 -9.58
C LEU A 218 -5.16 -0.47 -8.71
N ARG A 219 -3.99 -0.38 -9.33
CA ARG A 219 -2.81 0.19 -8.70
C ARG A 219 -2.80 1.69 -8.95
N LEU A 220 -2.72 2.49 -7.89
CA LEU A 220 -2.45 3.93 -7.95
C LEU A 220 -1.06 4.17 -7.36
N VAL A 221 -0.25 4.98 -8.02
CA VAL A 221 1.10 5.38 -7.59
C VAL A 221 1.19 6.89 -7.69
N LEU A 222 1.39 7.54 -6.55
CA LEU A 222 1.86 8.92 -6.50
C LEU A 222 3.38 8.91 -6.62
N VAL A 223 3.94 9.83 -7.41
CA VAL A 223 5.37 10.05 -7.52
C VAL A 223 5.65 11.46 -7.03
N ALA A 224 6.43 11.56 -5.97
CA ALA A 224 6.84 12.81 -5.34
C ALA A 224 8.36 12.89 -5.23
N THR A 225 8.92 14.09 -5.43
CA THR A 225 10.33 14.37 -5.14
C THR A 225 10.54 14.62 -3.64
N ASP A 226 11.79 14.54 -3.17
CA ASP A 226 12.13 14.85 -1.77
C ASP A 226 11.61 16.25 -1.34
N GLU A 227 11.70 17.24 -2.23
CA GLU A 227 11.16 18.58 -1.96
C GLU A 227 9.63 18.58 -1.77
N GLN A 228 8.92 17.73 -2.51
CA GLN A 228 7.46 17.61 -2.41
C GLN A 228 7.04 16.84 -1.14
N TRP A 229 7.87 15.92 -0.65
CA TRP A 229 7.67 15.22 0.62
C TRP A 229 7.75 16.15 1.83
N ASP A 230 8.62 17.16 1.80
CA ASP A 230 8.82 18.14 2.89
C ASP A 230 7.68 19.18 3.01
N GLY A 231 6.47 18.85 2.57
CA GLY A 231 5.27 19.69 2.70
C GLY A 231 5.21 20.86 1.73
N ARG A 232 6.03 20.85 0.68
CA ARG A 232 5.94 21.78 -0.45
C ARG A 232 5.21 21.07 -1.56
N ASP A 233 3.90 20.94 -1.45
CA ASP A 233 3.06 20.56 -2.58
C ASP A 233 1.79 21.42 -2.63
N ASP A 234 1.22 21.54 -3.82
CA ASP A 234 0.02 22.35 -4.06
C ASP A 234 -1.26 21.49 -4.05
N SER A 235 -1.24 20.28 -3.49
CA SER A 235 -2.41 19.39 -3.44
C SER A 235 -3.36 19.74 -2.28
N GLY A 236 -4.52 19.08 -2.26
CA GLY A 236 -5.50 19.18 -1.18
C GLY A 236 -5.29 18.12 -0.09
N CYS A 237 -4.06 17.64 0.12
CA CYS A 237 -3.76 16.55 1.04
C CYS A 237 -2.99 17.04 2.26
N GLU A 238 -3.41 16.58 3.45
CA GLU A 238 -2.68 16.80 4.70
C GLU A 238 -1.37 16.00 4.72
N SER A 239 -1.39 14.83 4.08
CA SER A 239 -0.24 13.95 3.87
C SER A 239 -0.41 13.20 2.55
N LEU A 240 0.70 12.97 1.86
CA LEU A 240 0.76 12.17 0.64
C LEU A 240 0.89 10.67 0.92
N GLY A 241 1.22 10.29 2.16
CA GLY A 241 1.76 8.98 2.51
C GLY A 241 0.89 7.76 2.18
N GLN A 242 -0.43 7.93 2.03
CA GLN A 242 -1.39 6.82 1.85
C GLN A 242 -2.08 6.78 0.48
N ILE A 243 -1.65 7.61 -0.48
CA ILE A 243 -2.27 7.66 -1.80
C ILE A 243 -1.90 6.43 -2.64
N THR A 244 -0.62 6.06 -2.63
CA THR A 244 -0.11 4.89 -3.34
C THR A 244 -0.70 3.63 -2.73
N GLY A 245 -1.31 2.78 -3.54
CA GLY A 245 -1.95 1.59 -3.01
C GLY A 245 -2.71 0.77 -4.03
N THR A 246 -3.21 -0.36 -3.54
CA THR A 246 -4.10 -1.25 -4.29
C THR A 246 -5.54 -0.90 -3.94
N TYR A 247 -6.35 -0.62 -4.94
CA TYR A 247 -7.77 -0.34 -4.80
C TYR A 247 -8.57 -1.44 -5.49
N PHE A 248 -9.74 -1.73 -4.94
CA PHE A 248 -10.65 -2.77 -5.43
C PHE A 248 -11.90 -2.13 -6.02
N ALA A 249 -12.40 -2.68 -7.13
CA ALA A 249 -13.62 -2.22 -7.76
C ALA A 249 -14.79 -2.28 -6.76
N SER A 250 -15.50 -1.17 -6.57
CA SER A 250 -16.67 -1.11 -5.70
C SER A 250 -17.96 -1.00 -6.51
N GLY A 251 -18.85 -1.99 -6.36
CA GLY A 251 -20.12 -2.07 -7.07
C GLY A 251 -19.99 -2.45 -8.56
N LYS A 252 -21.15 -2.59 -9.21
CA LYS A 252 -21.24 -2.83 -10.66
C LYS A 252 -20.94 -1.54 -11.44
N SER A 253 -20.50 -1.68 -12.68
CA SER A 253 -20.39 -0.57 -13.65
C SER A 253 -20.97 -1.03 -14.97
N ASP A 254 -21.83 -0.18 -15.55
CA ASP A 254 -22.42 -0.39 -16.87
C ASP A 254 -21.61 0.31 -17.98
N ALA A 255 -20.49 0.96 -17.63
CA ALA A 255 -19.64 1.64 -18.58
C ALA A 255 -18.80 0.65 -19.39
N ILE A 256 -18.74 0.89 -20.70
CA ILE A 256 -17.96 0.07 -21.64
C ILE A 256 -16.67 0.83 -21.98
N ASP A 257 -15.77 0.94 -20.99
CA ASP A 257 -14.40 1.38 -21.23
C ASP A 257 -13.44 0.20 -21.26
N LYS A 258 -12.37 0.33 -22.05
CA LYS A 258 -11.35 -0.71 -22.21
C LYS A 258 -10.18 -0.41 -21.28
N ALA A 259 -9.78 -1.41 -20.52
CA ALA A 259 -8.61 -1.38 -19.68
C ALA A 259 -7.74 -2.60 -19.98
N ASP A 260 -6.43 -2.41 -20.06
CA ASP A 260 -5.52 -3.54 -19.97
C ASP A 260 -5.68 -4.17 -18.59
N THR A 261 -5.89 -5.47 -18.55
CA THR A 261 -6.06 -6.26 -17.31
C THR A 261 -4.95 -7.28 -17.14
N THR A 262 -3.95 -7.25 -18.04
CA THR A 262 -2.82 -8.19 -18.03
C THR A 262 -2.14 -8.15 -16.67
N PHE A 263 -2.00 -9.33 -16.07
CA PHE A 263 -1.30 -9.50 -14.81
C PHE A 263 0.18 -9.70 -15.07
N VAL A 264 1.01 -8.78 -14.60
CA VAL A 264 2.47 -8.93 -14.58
C VAL A 264 2.82 -9.83 -13.42
N LYS A 265 3.17 -11.09 -13.73
CA LYS A 265 3.58 -12.05 -12.70
C LYS A 265 5.07 -11.85 -12.36
N PRO A 266 5.45 -11.63 -11.09
CA PRO A 266 6.85 -11.71 -10.68
C PRO A 266 7.37 -13.16 -10.80
N THR A 267 8.60 -13.38 -10.36
CA THR A 267 9.29 -14.68 -10.44
C THR A 267 8.86 -15.68 -9.37
N PHE A 268 7.95 -15.27 -8.49
CA PHE A 268 7.34 -16.08 -7.42
C PHE A 268 5.79 -16.11 -7.53
N ASP A 269 5.13 -16.81 -6.60
CA ASP A 269 3.68 -17.02 -6.63
C ASP A 269 2.89 -15.97 -5.84
N CYS A 270 2.22 -15.07 -6.56
CA CYS A 270 1.35 -14.05 -5.96
C CYS A 270 0.09 -14.58 -5.28
N ALA A 271 -0.25 -15.87 -5.41
CA ALA A 271 -1.32 -16.45 -4.60
C ALA A 271 -0.85 -16.75 -3.15
N HIS A 272 0.46 -16.87 -2.94
CA HIS A 272 1.08 -17.22 -1.66
C HIS A 272 2.36 -16.40 -1.43
N PRO A 273 2.27 -15.07 -1.31
CA PRO A 273 3.43 -14.23 -0.97
C PRO A 273 3.97 -14.63 0.40
N GLU A 274 5.30 -14.70 0.55
CA GLU A 274 5.93 -15.06 1.82
C GLU A 274 6.12 -13.81 2.70
N THR A 275 6.44 -12.67 2.07
CA THR A 275 6.78 -11.43 2.75
C THR A 275 5.84 -10.27 2.40
N ALA A 276 5.80 -9.23 3.24
CA ALA A 276 5.06 -8.00 2.94
C ALA A 276 5.60 -7.31 1.68
N THR A 277 6.91 -7.43 1.43
CA THR A 277 7.56 -6.99 0.18
C THR A 277 7.03 -7.77 -1.04
N ASP A 278 6.86 -9.10 -0.93
CA ASP A 278 6.28 -9.91 -2.01
C ASP A 278 4.84 -9.46 -2.34
N GLU A 279 4.05 -9.13 -1.32
CA GLU A 279 2.69 -8.58 -1.52
C GLU A 279 2.74 -7.27 -2.30
N GLU A 280 3.69 -6.39 -1.99
CA GLU A 280 3.83 -5.12 -2.72
C GLU A 280 4.30 -5.32 -4.16
N ILE A 281 5.26 -6.22 -4.40
CA ILE A 281 5.69 -6.59 -5.76
C ILE A 281 4.51 -7.19 -6.55
N CYS A 282 3.68 -8.02 -5.92
CA CYS A 282 2.48 -8.57 -6.55
C CYS A 282 1.39 -7.52 -6.83
N ALA A 283 1.33 -6.46 -6.02
CA ALA A 283 0.39 -5.37 -6.17
C ALA A 283 0.79 -4.35 -7.26
N ASP A 284 2.09 -4.15 -7.48
CA ASP A 284 2.63 -3.11 -8.35
C ASP A 284 3.26 -3.71 -9.62
N PRO A 285 2.64 -3.53 -10.80
CA PRO A 285 3.16 -4.08 -12.06
C PRO A 285 4.58 -3.63 -12.42
N GLU A 286 5.01 -2.43 -11.99
CA GLU A 286 6.37 -1.94 -12.25
C GLU A 286 7.39 -2.70 -11.40
N LEU A 287 7.07 -2.99 -10.14
CA LEU A 287 7.93 -3.79 -9.26
C LEU A 287 8.01 -5.25 -9.72
N ALA A 288 6.90 -5.82 -10.21
CA ALA A 288 6.90 -7.16 -10.80
C ALA A 288 7.73 -7.23 -12.09
N GLU A 289 7.67 -6.20 -12.95
CA GLU A 289 8.54 -6.09 -14.14
C GLU A 289 10.02 -6.01 -13.76
N ASN A 290 10.35 -5.24 -12.71
CA ASN A 290 11.71 -5.13 -12.17
C ASN A 290 12.21 -6.46 -11.60
N ASP A 291 11.39 -7.18 -10.82
CA ASP A 291 11.74 -8.51 -10.29
C ASP A 291 12.09 -9.49 -11.44
N GLN A 292 11.27 -9.53 -12.50
CA GLN A 292 11.59 -10.33 -13.68
C GLN A 292 12.89 -9.90 -14.37
N ARG A 293 13.12 -8.59 -14.51
CA ARG A 293 14.31 -8.02 -15.15
C ARG A 293 15.57 -8.35 -14.36
N LEU A 294 15.52 -8.21 -13.04
CA LEU A 294 16.60 -8.56 -12.13
C LEU A 294 16.98 -10.03 -12.27
N ASN A 295 15.99 -10.94 -12.25
CA ASN A 295 16.25 -12.37 -12.43
C ASN A 295 16.84 -12.70 -13.82
N ARG A 296 16.42 -11.99 -14.88
CA ARG A 296 17.02 -12.14 -16.22
C ARG A 296 18.48 -11.66 -16.24
N ALA A 297 18.75 -10.47 -15.68
CA ALA A 297 20.10 -9.91 -15.60
C ALA A 297 21.04 -10.84 -14.81
N TRP A 298 20.57 -11.32 -13.65
CA TRP A 298 21.26 -12.32 -12.83
C TRP A 298 21.68 -13.56 -13.63
N LYS A 299 20.70 -14.20 -14.30
CA LYS A 299 20.93 -15.42 -15.09
C LYS A 299 21.84 -15.18 -16.31
N ALA A 300 21.79 -13.99 -16.91
CA ALA A 300 22.64 -13.64 -18.03
C ALA A 300 24.08 -13.36 -17.61
N LEU A 301 24.28 -12.75 -16.44
CA LEU A 301 25.60 -12.42 -15.91
C LEU A 301 26.34 -13.66 -15.43
N LEU A 302 25.68 -14.53 -14.66
CA LEU A 302 26.33 -15.65 -14.00
C LEU A 302 27.27 -16.45 -14.92
N PRO A 303 26.89 -16.93 -16.12
CA PRO A 303 27.75 -17.77 -16.96
C PRO A 303 29.05 -17.08 -17.42
N ARG A 304 29.11 -15.74 -17.42
CA ARG A 304 30.26 -14.96 -17.91
C ARG A 304 31.37 -14.80 -16.86
N LEU A 305 31.08 -15.07 -15.59
CA LEU A 305 31.99 -14.85 -14.48
C LEU A 305 32.96 -16.02 -14.27
N ASP A 306 34.18 -15.73 -13.82
CA ASP A 306 35.07 -16.74 -13.25
C ASP A 306 34.48 -17.29 -11.93
N GLU A 307 35.01 -18.42 -11.46
CA GLU A 307 34.47 -19.14 -10.31
C GLU A 307 34.49 -18.30 -9.02
N THR A 308 35.54 -17.52 -8.79
CA THR A 308 35.68 -16.72 -7.57
C THR A 308 34.65 -15.60 -7.55
N THR A 309 34.54 -14.86 -8.66
CA THR A 309 33.58 -13.76 -8.79
C THR A 309 32.14 -14.27 -8.77
N ARG A 310 31.87 -15.41 -9.43
CA ARG A 310 30.56 -16.08 -9.40
C ARG A 310 30.14 -16.42 -7.97
N HIS A 311 31.04 -17.01 -7.19
CA HIS A 311 30.74 -17.36 -5.79
C HIS A 311 30.46 -16.11 -4.95
N ALA A 312 31.33 -15.10 -5.02
CA ALA A 312 31.18 -13.86 -4.26
C ALA A 312 29.86 -13.13 -4.60
N LEU A 313 29.56 -13.00 -5.89
CA LEU A 313 28.33 -12.37 -6.34
C LEU A 313 27.08 -13.19 -5.94
N THR A 314 27.18 -14.52 -5.89
CA THR A 314 26.07 -15.38 -5.44
C THR A 314 25.78 -15.20 -3.95
N GLU A 315 26.81 -15.07 -3.10
CA GLU A 315 26.60 -14.74 -1.69
C GLU A 315 26.02 -13.33 -1.52
N ASP A 316 26.55 -12.35 -2.25
CA ASP A 316 26.01 -10.98 -2.24
C ASP A 316 24.53 -10.95 -2.68
N GLN A 317 24.17 -11.67 -3.75
CA GLN A 317 22.78 -11.78 -4.19
C GLN A 317 21.88 -12.42 -3.13
N ARG A 318 22.36 -13.44 -2.40
CA ARG A 318 21.60 -14.01 -1.28
C ARG A 318 21.32 -13.00 -0.18
N HIS A 319 22.34 -12.23 0.21
CA HIS A 319 22.19 -11.19 1.23
C HIS A 319 21.26 -10.07 0.76
N TRP A 320 21.39 -9.63 -0.49
CA TRP A 320 20.53 -8.61 -1.08
C TRP A 320 19.06 -9.06 -1.14
N VAL A 321 18.77 -10.31 -1.53
CA VAL A 321 17.39 -10.82 -1.55
C VAL A 321 16.78 -10.82 -0.15
N ARG A 322 17.56 -11.18 0.88
CA ARG A 322 17.11 -11.11 2.27
C ARG A 322 16.81 -9.67 2.69
N SER A 323 17.70 -8.72 2.43
CA SER A 323 17.46 -7.31 2.81
C SER A 323 16.34 -6.66 1.99
N GLN A 324 16.10 -7.10 0.76
CA GLN A 324 14.99 -6.62 -0.06
C GLN A 324 13.66 -6.89 0.65
N ALA A 325 13.51 -8.07 1.27
CA ALA A 325 12.29 -8.42 1.98
C ALA A 325 11.97 -7.39 3.07
N ASP A 326 12.99 -6.78 3.69
CA ASP A 326 12.84 -5.86 4.83
C ASP A 326 12.39 -4.46 4.39
N GLN A 327 12.63 -4.08 3.12
CA GLN A 327 12.46 -2.71 2.66
C GLN A 327 11.02 -2.22 2.75
N PHE A 328 10.06 -2.97 2.22
CA PHE A 328 8.69 -2.51 2.24
C PHE A 328 8.18 -2.30 3.68
N PRO A 329 8.26 -3.28 4.58
CA PRO A 329 7.73 -3.09 5.93
C PRO A 329 8.51 -2.02 6.72
N GLU A 330 9.85 -1.93 6.62
CA GLU A 330 10.65 -0.91 7.30
C GLU A 330 10.21 0.52 6.97
N PHE A 331 9.94 0.80 5.69
CA PHE A 331 9.53 2.12 5.23
C PHE A 331 8.01 2.32 5.25
N LEU A 332 7.23 1.26 5.46
CA LEU A 332 5.78 1.35 5.70
C LEU A 332 5.50 1.93 7.07
N HIS A 333 6.28 1.53 8.07
CA HIS A 333 6.20 1.97 9.47
C HIS A 333 7.56 2.53 9.93
N PRO A 334 7.99 3.69 9.42
CA PRO A 334 9.34 4.20 9.63
C PRO A 334 9.60 4.54 11.10
N GLY A 335 10.58 3.88 11.71
CA GLY A 335 10.90 4.06 13.14
C GLY A 335 11.41 5.46 13.53
N TRP A 336 11.81 6.29 12.55
CA TRP A 336 12.17 7.70 12.80
C TRP A 336 10.94 8.60 12.96
N GLU A 337 9.76 8.18 12.51
CA GLU A 337 8.49 8.89 12.69
C GLU A 337 7.88 8.61 14.07
N LYS A 338 8.57 9.05 15.12
CA LYS A 338 8.29 8.65 16.52
C LYS A 338 6.84 8.83 17.01
N ARG A 339 6.05 9.70 16.38
CA ARG A 339 4.67 10.00 16.79
C ARG A 339 3.60 9.31 15.94
N THR A 340 3.98 8.86 14.75
CA THR A 340 3.07 8.40 13.70
C THR A 340 3.61 7.15 13.00
N SER A 341 4.57 6.45 13.59
CA SER A 341 5.22 5.26 13.02
C SER A 341 4.25 4.13 12.72
N GLU A 342 3.13 4.08 13.43
CA GLU A 342 2.01 3.15 13.22
C GLU A 342 1.15 3.51 12.00
N MET A 343 1.27 4.74 11.48
CA MET A 343 0.59 5.15 10.25
C MET A 343 1.29 4.53 9.04
N HIS A 344 0.52 4.11 8.06
CA HIS A 344 1.05 3.45 6.87
C HIS A 344 1.61 4.48 5.87
N TYR A 345 2.92 4.50 5.65
CA TYR A 345 3.60 5.37 4.65
C TYR A 345 3.80 4.61 3.33
N THR A 346 2.70 4.22 2.68
CA THR A 346 2.70 3.33 1.51
C THR A 346 3.48 3.86 0.31
N VAL A 347 3.49 5.19 0.09
CA VAL A 347 4.29 5.76 -1.01
C VAL A 347 5.78 5.63 -0.72
N ASN A 348 6.20 5.98 0.50
CA ASN A 348 7.60 5.92 0.93
C ASN A 348 8.14 4.49 0.84
N ALA A 349 7.35 3.53 1.36
CA ALA A 349 7.65 2.10 1.31
C ALA A 349 7.86 1.58 -0.12
N ARG A 350 6.96 1.95 -1.03
CA ARG A 350 7.07 1.53 -2.42
C ARG A 350 8.24 2.18 -3.14
N ASP A 351 8.51 3.46 -2.90
CA ASP A 351 9.58 4.17 -3.61
C ASP A 351 10.97 3.68 -3.20
N HIS A 352 11.18 3.35 -1.91
CA HIS A 352 12.40 2.70 -1.46
C HIS A 352 12.60 1.32 -2.09
N LEU A 353 11.57 0.48 -2.10
CA LEU A 353 11.63 -0.83 -2.75
C LEU A 353 11.92 -0.71 -4.26
N SER A 354 11.28 0.24 -4.94
CA SER A 354 11.53 0.54 -6.36
C SER A 354 12.96 1.02 -6.62
N GLY A 355 13.47 1.90 -5.74
CA GLY A 355 14.87 2.37 -5.76
C GLY A 355 15.84 1.19 -5.67
N LEU A 356 15.69 0.36 -4.63
CA LEU A 356 16.56 -0.80 -4.39
C LEU A 356 16.59 -1.77 -5.59
N GLN A 357 15.42 -2.08 -6.17
CA GLN A 357 15.36 -2.95 -7.35
C GLN A 357 16.07 -2.35 -8.56
N ARG A 358 15.88 -1.05 -8.82
CA ARG A 358 16.51 -0.36 -9.96
C ARG A 358 18.03 -0.28 -9.81
N GLU A 359 18.52 0.01 -8.62
CA GLU A 359 19.95 0.02 -8.31
C GLU A 359 20.57 -1.37 -8.52
N ARG A 360 19.89 -2.42 -8.05
CA ARG A 360 20.38 -3.80 -8.24
C ARG A 360 20.39 -4.21 -9.71
N ILE A 361 19.36 -3.84 -10.47
CA ILE A 361 19.31 -4.07 -11.92
C ILE A 361 20.47 -3.36 -12.61
N ALA A 362 20.72 -2.09 -12.27
CA ALA A 362 21.83 -1.33 -12.85
C ALA A 362 23.20 -1.96 -12.54
N LEU A 363 23.40 -2.46 -11.32
CA LEU A 363 24.61 -3.19 -10.94
C LEU A 363 24.79 -4.46 -11.77
N LEU A 364 23.73 -5.28 -11.91
CA LEU A 364 23.82 -6.55 -12.63
C LEU A 364 23.99 -6.37 -14.14
N GLU A 365 23.26 -5.43 -14.74
CA GLU A 365 23.34 -5.17 -16.19
C GLU A 365 24.59 -4.38 -16.58
N GLY A 366 25.10 -3.54 -15.68
CA GLY A 366 26.33 -2.78 -15.86
C GLY A 366 27.60 -3.49 -15.40
N PHE A 367 27.52 -4.75 -14.98
CA PHE A 367 28.67 -5.48 -14.45
C PHE A 367 29.75 -5.67 -15.52
N ASP A 368 30.93 -5.10 -15.27
CA ASP A 368 32.11 -5.23 -16.14
C ASP A 368 33.04 -6.33 -15.63
N GLU A 369 32.93 -7.51 -16.23
CA GLU A 369 33.78 -8.67 -15.93
C GLU A 369 35.24 -8.54 -16.38
N LYS A 370 35.57 -7.50 -17.16
CA LYS A 370 36.93 -7.23 -17.64
C LYS A 370 37.58 -6.08 -16.91
N ARG A 371 36.93 -5.56 -15.87
CA ARG A 371 37.44 -4.43 -15.11
C ARG A 371 38.72 -4.84 -14.36
N ASP A 372 39.85 -4.37 -14.87
CA ASP A 372 41.14 -4.45 -14.20
C ASP A 372 41.42 -3.17 -13.41
N GLY A 373 41.74 -3.32 -12.12
CA GLY A 373 42.08 -2.21 -11.21
C GLY A 373 40.88 -1.37 -10.74
N LEU A 374 41.12 -0.50 -9.74
CA LEU A 374 40.07 0.35 -9.15
C LEU A 374 39.54 1.42 -10.11
N ALA A 375 40.33 1.83 -11.10
CA ALA A 375 39.97 2.89 -12.04
C ALA A 375 39.18 2.40 -13.28
N GLY A 376 39.18 1.10 -13.57
CA GLY A 376 38.78 0.60 -14.90
C GLY A 376 39.84 0.94 -15.96
N THR A 377 39.77 0.28 -17.11
CA THR A 377 40.74 0.47 -18.23
C THR A 377 40.65 1.84 -18.87
#